data_AF-X1ALV8-F1
#
_entry.id   AF-X1ALV8-F1
#
_cell.length_a   1.000
_cell.length_b   1.000
_cell.length_c   1.000
_cell.angle_alpha   90.00
_cell.angle_beta   90.00
_cell.angle_gamma   90.00
#
_symmetry.space_group_name_H-M   'P 1'
#
loop_
_entity.id
_entity.type
_entity.pdbx_description
1 polymer ?
#
loop_
_entity_poly.entity_id
_entity_poly.type
_entity_poly.pdbx_seq_one_letter_code
_entity_poly.pdbx_strand_id
1 'polypeptide(L)' 'ERLTIGYLSRLLRLPSLAPDIITAIINGKNPPQLTAKKLMRLAPQIPIDWTEQRKLLGFDKG' A
#
# COMPACT_ATOMS: atom_id res chain seq x y z
N GLU A 1 10.82 -12.91 -3.61
CA GLU A 1 9.97 -12.85 -2.40
C GLU A 1 8.51 -13.10 -2.83
N ARG A 2 7.90 -14.25 -2.49
CA ARG A 2 6.49 -14.53 -2.80
C ARG A 2 5.64 -14.02 -1.63
N LEU A 3 4.86 -12.97 -1.86
CA LEU A 3 3.92 -12.44 -0.87
C LEU A 3 2.89 -13.54 -0.53
N THR A 4 2.79 -13.93 0.74
CA THR A 4 1.85 -14.97 1.18
C THR A 4 0.45 -14.41 1.37
N ILE A 5 -0.59 -15.24 1.21
CA ILE A 5 -1.99 -14.82 1.40
C ILE A 5 -2.24 -14.28 2.82
N GLY A 6 -1.56 -14.83 3.83
CA GLY A 6 -1.60 -14.31 5.20
C GLY A 6 -1.07 -12.88 5.32
N TYR A 7 0.02 -12.58 4.60
CA TYR A 7 0.59 -11.23 4.50
C TYR A 7 -0.36 -10.26 3.77
N LEU A 8 -0.97 -10.70 2.66
CA LEU A 8 -1.99 -9.95 1.94
C LEU A 8 -3.25 -9.70 2.79
N SER A 9 -3.70 -10.68 3.59
CA SER A 9 -4.89 -10.52 4.44
C SER A 9 -4.69 -9.54 5.60
N ARG A 10 -3.45 -9.38 6.08
CA ARG A 10 -3.09 -8.34 7.07
C ARG A 10 -2.98 -6.97 6.42
N LEU A 11 -2.52 -6.90 5.16
CA LEU A 11 -2.55 -5.71 4.33
C LEU A 11 -3.97 -5.28 3.90
N LEU A 12 -4.88 -6.23 3.72
CA LEU A 12 -6.28 -5.94 3.36
C LEU A 12 -7.13 -5.58 4.59
N ARG A 13 -6.62 -5.82 5.81
CA ARG A 13 -7.18 -5.33 7.08
C ARG A 13 -6.69 -3.93 7.45
N LEU A 14 -6.20 -3.17 6.47
CA LEU A 14 -5.92 -1.75 6.58
C LEU A 14 -7.20 -0.92 6.36
N PRO A 15 -7.20 0.39 6.67
CA PRO A 15 -8.15 1.29 6.03
C PRO A 15 -8.10 1.05 4.52
N SER A 16 -9.28 0.92 3.90
CA SER A 16 -9.48 0.62 2.49
C SER A 16 -8.48 1.37 1.61
N LEU A 17 -7.42 0.66 1.20
CA LEU A 17 -6.39 1.21 0.32
C LEU A 17 -7.05 1.58 -1.01
N ALA A 18 -6.58 2.67 -1.62
CA ALA A 18 -7.05 3.07 -2.94
C ALA A 18 -6.86 1.91 -3.95
N PRO A 19 -7.86 1.60 -4.79
CA PRO A 19 -7.81 0.45 -5.69
C PRO A 19 -6.58 0.40 -6.61
N ASP A 20 -6.15 1.56 -7.12
CA ASP A 20 -4.95 1.72 -7.96
C ASP A 20 -3.66 1.34 -7.23
N ILE A 21 -3.58 1.62 -5.92
CA ILE A 21 -2.44 1.25 -5.07
C ILE A 21 -2.38 -0.27 -4.91
N ILE A 22 -3.53 -0.91 -4.64
CA ILE A 22 -3.62 -2.37 -4.54
C ILE A 22 -3.18 -3.01 -5.87
N THR A 23 -3.70 -2.51 -6.98
CA THR A 23 -3.34 -2.98 -8.32
C THR A 23 -1.85 -2.80 -8.62
N ALA A 24 -1.25 -1.67 -8.23
CA ALA A 24 0.17 -1.44 -8.44
C ALA A 24 1.05 -2.38 -7.60
N ILE A 25 0.69 -2.65 -6.35
CA ILE A 25 1.39 -3.60 -5.48
C ILE A 25 1.32 -5.01 -6.07
N ILE A 26 0.14 -5.46 -6.49
CA ILE A 26 -0.04 -6.80 -7.09
C ILE A 26 0.76 -6.94 -8.39
N ASN A 27 0.81 -5.89 -9.20
CA ASN A 27 1.56 -5.87 -10.46
C ASN A 27 3.08 -5.62 -10.29
N GLY A 28 3.58 -5.44 -9.06
CA GLY A 28 4.97 -5.06 -8.81
C GLY A 28 5.36 -3.68 -9.36
N LYS A 29 4.36 -2.82 -9.60
CA LYS A 29 4.51 -1.43 -10.08
C LYS A 29 4.47 -0.42 -8.93
N ASN A 30 4.58 -0.88 -7.68
CA ASN A 30 4.69 0.01 -6.54
C ASN A 30 5.99 0.84 -6.58
N PRO A 31 6.02 2.04 -5.98
CA PRO A 31 7.23 2.83 -5.89
C PRO A 31 8.39 2.01 -5.27
N PRO A 32 9.64 2.14 -5.75
CA PRO A 32 10.77 1.36 -5.24
C PRO A 32 11.03 1.60 -3.75
N GLN A 33 10.67 2.78 -3.24
CA GLN A 33 10.72 3.13 -1.83
C GLN A 33 9.57 2.54 -0.99
N LEU A 34 8.57 1.91 -1.60
CA LEU A 34 7.41 1.31 -0.94
C LEU A 34 7.55 -0.21 -0.89
N THR A 35 8.15 -0.69 0.19
CA THR A 35 8.27 -2.13 0.45
C THR A 35 7.12 -2.64 1.32
N ALA A 36 6.91 -3.96 1.28
CA ALA A 36 6.04 -4.69 2.18
C ALA A 36 6.20 -4.28 3.66
N LYS A 37 7.45 -4.25 4.13
CA LYS A 37 7.80 -3.84 5.51
C LYS A 37 7.44 -2.39 5.80
N LYS A 38 7.65 -1.47 4.84
CA LYS A 38 7.30 -0.06 5.00
C LYS A 38 5.79 0.13 5.04
N LEU A 39 5.05 -0.57 4.19
CA LEU A 39 3.58 -0.53 4.17
C LEU A 39 2.99 -1.02 5.50
N MET A 40 3.52 -2.10 6.08
CA MET A 40 3.12 -2.56 7.42
C MET A 40 3.44 -1.57 8.54
N ARG A 41 4.51 -0.78 8.42
CA ARG A 41 4.84 0.25 9.42
C ARG A 41 3.91 1.45 9.30
N LEU A 42 3.53 1.80 8.08
CA LEU A 42 2.63 2.92 7.80
C LEU A 42 1.17 2.57 8.04
N ALA A 43 0.82 1.28 7.98
CA ALA A 43 -0.51 0.73 8.20
C ALA A 43 -1.39 1.45 9.25
N PRO A 44 -0.92 1.73 10.48
CA PRO A 44 -1.73 2.37 11.51
C PRO A 44 -1.98 3.87 11.25
N GLN A 45 -1.20 4.47 10.35
CA GLN A 45 -1.18 5.89 10.03
C GLN A 45 -1.76 6.17 8.63
N ILE A 46 -2.28 5.16 7.95
CA ILE A 46 -2.85 5.33 6.61
C ILE A 46 -4.17 6.09 6.74
N PRO A 47 -4.31 7.26 6.11
CA PRO A 47 -5.55 8.02 6.14
C PRO A 47 -6.64 7.29 5.34
N ILE A 48 -7.91 7.53 5.68
CA ILE A 48 -9.02 6.99 4.89
C ILE A 48 -9.13 7.66 3.51
N ASP A 49 -8.71 8.92 3.42
CA ASP A 49 -8.69 9.70 2.17
C ASP A 49 -7.64 9.16 1.20
N TRP A 50 -8.09 8.75 0.00
CA TRP A 50 -7.22 8.15 -1.01
C TRP A 50 -6.17 9.10 -1.59
N THR A 51 -6.42 10.40 -1.62
CA THR A 51 -5.43 11.39 -2.07
C THR A 51 -4.27 11.44 -1.08
N GLU A 52 -4.58 11.49 0.20
CA GLU A 52 -3.58 11.48 1.27
C GLU A 52 -2.87 10.12 1.36
N GLN A 53 -3.55 9.00 1.03
CA GLN A 53 -2.88 7.70 0.89
C GLN A 53 -1.83 7.72 -0.23
N ARG A 54 -2.17 8.28 -1.40
CA ARG A 54 -1.23 8.35 -2.53
C ARG A 54 -0.01 9.19 -2.19
N LYS A 55 -0.18 10.32 -1.51
CA LYS A 55 0.92 11.14 -0.99
C LYS A 55 1.81 10.35 -0.02
N LEU A 56 1.20 9.76 1.02
CA LEU A 56 1.91 9.02 2.05
C LEU A 56 2.69 7.82 1.49
N LEU A 57 2.11 7.13 0.50
CA LEU A 57 2.66 5.92 -0.09
C LEU A 57 3.54 6.19 -1.32
N GLY A 58 3.66 7.45 -1.75
CA GLY A 58 4.52 7.87 -2.87
C GLY A 58 3.95 7.52 -4.25
N PHE A 59 2.64 7.36 -4.36
CA PHE A 59 1.88 7.25 -5.61
C PHE A 59 1.49 8.61 -6.18
N ASP A 60 1.62 9.67 -5.39
CA ASP A 60 1.56 11.04 -5.88
C ASP A 60 2.86 11.38 -6.62
N LYS A 61 2.89 11.07 -7.91
CA LYS A 61 3.75 11.75 -8.87
C LYS A 61 2.85 12.44 -9.89
N GLY A 62 2.37 13.61 -9.51
CA GLY A 62 1.63 14.55 -10.34
C GLY A 62 1.24 15.79 -9.54
#